data_AF-A0A927U5A7-F1
#
_entry.id   AF-A0A927U5A7-F1
#
_cell.length_a   1.000
_cell.length_b   1.000
_cell.length_c   1.000
_cell.angle_alpha   90.00
_cell.angle_beta   90.00
_cell.angle_gamma   90.00
#
_symmetry.space_group_name_H-M   'P 1'
#
loop_
_entity.id
_entity.type
_entity.pdbx_description
1 polymer ?
#
loop_
_entity_poly.entity_id
_entity_poly.type
_entity_poly.pdbx_seq_one_letter_code
_entity_poly.pdbx_strand_id
1 'polypeptide(L)'
;MKRKQILAAVAAFVAIVAMEVNTLPVEAKVNTESTVTQEMCTSTYWNSMSANNGNVLMDAGLIDAYNAKALKTKECNMFDLTAMDGSFNATELKGTVAKAILSEMPQKPIYVNSAPVDTALFYNAVSQLVLATGWDGVVSPKYALAVSQTEIKSIPVVDYVGYSQTDSDDEIILSSLKVNEPFVIKQCANVNNHVFYYGYSNNVSGWVLADDLAICDTKAEWLNMWQTKTNGKDFIVVTTDYFTLSESHYAPATSGVKLTMGTTLKLVPDNDIPRNIAMRGTWNNYVVYLPTRDANGRFVKQMALVAQNKDVNVGYLPLTSANVVDLSFKYLGDTYGWGGMLDSVDCSALVRNVYKCFGLEMPRNTSWQKEVPGTCFDVGEYDNASKTSIIAACIPGTALYLPGHTMIYLGTVNGVPYVISAMGSASDSTGAFDVVSQNSVTVTPLTVRRRNGATWLESINGIVIPWNR
;
A
#
# COMPACT_ATOMS: atom_id res chain seq x y z
N MET A 1 -48.49 16.27 -89.15
CA MET A 1 -49.03 14.92 -88.87
C MET A 1 -48.28 14.34 -87.67
N LYS A 2 -48.99 14.21 -86.53
CA LYS A 2 -48.80 13.30 -85.38
C LYS A 2 -47.37 12.86 -84.92
N ARG A 3 -47.12 13.13 -83.62
CA ARG A 3 -46.46 12.28 -82.57
C ARG A 3 -44.96 12.00 -82.77
N LYS A 4 -44.08 11.83 -81.77
CA LYS A 4 -44.02 11.72 -80.29
C LYS A 4 -42.50 11.56 -80.01
N GLN A 5 -41.85 12.17 -79.01
CA GLN A 5 -41.44 11.61 -77.69
C GLN A 5 -40.24 12.49 -77.24
N ILE A 6 -40.33 13.31 -76.20
CA ILE A 6 -39.92 13.03 -74.80
C ILE A 6 -38.61 12.24 -74.69
N LEU A 7 -37.54 12.92 -74.24
CA LEU A 7 -36.74 12.44 -73.10
C LEU A 7 -36.13 13.64 -72.37
N ALA A 8 -36.57 13.85 -71.13
CA ALA A 8 -35.98 14.80 -70.20
C ALA A 8 -34.76 14.14 -69.54
N ALA A 9 -33.59 14.78 -69.63
CA ALA A 9 -32.43 14.44 -68.82
C ALA A 9 -32.42 15.35 -67.59
N VAL A 10 -32.92 14.83 -66.46
CA VAL A 10 -32.75 15.47 -65.15
C VAL A 10 -31.35 15.10 -64.65
N ALA A 11 -30.44 16.07 -64.67
CA ALA A 11 -29.16 15.93 -63.97
C ALA A 11 -29.43 16.08 -62.46
N ALA A 12 -29.44 14.96 -61.74
CA ALA A 12 -29.46 14.96 -60.29
C ALA A 12 -28.08 15.40 -59.79
N PHE A 13 -27.98 16.65 -59.35
CA PHE A 13 -26.82 17.14 -58.61
C PHE A 13 -26.89 16.57 -57.19
N VAL A 14 -26.23 15.44 -56.95
CA VAL A 14 -26.00 14.96 -55.58
C VAL A 14 -24.94 15.86 -54.97
N ALA A 15 -25.38 16.85 -54.20
CA ALA A 15 -24.51 17.58 -53.31
C ALA A 15 -24.03 16.60 -52.23
N ILE A 16 -22.81 16.08 -52.40
CA ILE A 16 -22.09 15.43 -51.30
C ILE A 16 -21.80 16.54 -50.30
N VAL A 17 -22.65 16.69 -49.30
CA VAL A 17 -22.31 17.41 -48.09
C VAL A 17 -21.23 16.56 -47.42
N ALA A 18 -19.97 16.89 -47.70
CA ALA A 18 -18.87 16.43 -46.86
C ALA A 18 -19.16 17.00 -45.47
N MET A 19 -19.68 16.16 -44.58
CA MET A 19 -19.62 16.44 -43.15
C MET A 19 -18.13 16.49 -42.82
N GLU A 20 -17.56 17.70 -42.81
CA GLU A 20 -16.33 17.96 -42.08
C GLU A 20 -16.64 17.59 -40.63
N VAL A 21 -16.27 16.37 -40.26
CA VAL A 21 -16.17 15.97 -38.86
C VAL A 21 -15.06 16.87 -38.31
N ASN A 22 -15.45 17.99 -37.72
CA ASN A 22 -14.59 18.80 -36.87
C ASN A 22 -14.16 17.90 -35.70
N THR A 23 -13.12 17.12 -35.93
CA THR A 23 -12.36 16.49 -34.86
C THR A 23 -11.63 17.63 -34.17
N LEU A 24 -12.22 18.16 -33.11
CA LEU A 24 -11.49 19.05 -32.21
C LEU A 24 -10.24 18.27 -31.78
N PRO A 25 -9.03 18.84 -31.94
CA PRO A 25 -7.82 18.19 -31.46
C PRO A 25 -7.99 17.95 -29.96
N VAL A 26 -8.05 16.69 -29.56
CA VAL A 26 -8.03 16.30 -28.16
C VAL A 26 -6.57 16.34 -27.73
N GLU A 27 -6.17 17.42 -27.05
CA GLU A 27 -4.87 17.43 -26.38
C GLU A 27 -4.90 16.39 -25.25
N ALA A 28 -4.04 15.38 -25.36
CA ALA A 28 -3.84 14.37 -24.32
C ALA A 28 -3.09 14.99 -23.13
N LYS A 29 -3.79 15.79 -22.33
CA LYS A 29 -3.25 16.42 -21.12
C LYS A 29 -3.73 15.67 -19.87
N VAL A 30 -2.79 15.35 -18.99
CA VAL A 30 -3.09 14.84 -17.66
C VAL A 30 -3.67 15.98 -16.83
N ASN A 31 -4.86 15.79 -16.26
CA ASN A 31 -5.46 16.78 -15.36
C ASN A 31 -4.73 16.76 -14.02
N THR A 32 -4.44 17.95 -13.50
CA THR A 32 -3.74 18.15 -12.23
C THR A 32 -4.52 19.15 -11.37
N GLU A 33 -4.17 19.24 -10.09
CA GLU A 33 -4.57 20.38 -9.27
C GLU A 33 -4.12 21.69 -9.95
N SER A 34 -4.93 22.74 -9.87
CA SER A 34 -4.79 23.92 -10.75
C SER A 34 -3.45 24.65 -10.69
N THR A 35 -2.69 24.50 -9.61
CA THR A 35 -1.35 25.10 -9.44
C THR A 35 -0.20 24.15 -9.77
N VAL A 36 -0.50 22.85 -9.98
CA VAL A 36 0.47 21.83 -10.32
C VAL A 36 0.71 21.80 -11.83
N THR A 37 1.96 22.04 -12.23
CA THR A 37 2.38 21.95 -13.63
C THR A 37 2.69 20.51 -14.04
N GLN A 38 2.79 20.24 -15.33
CA GLN A 38 3.21 18.90 -15.81
C GLN A 38 4.64 18.54 -15.38
N GLU A 39 5.55 19.52 -15.28
CA GLU A 39 6.91 19.28 -14.81
C GLU A 39 6.93 18.84 -13.34
N MET A 40 6.06 19.42 -12.50
CA MET A 40 5.86 19.04 -11.10
C MET A 40 5.36 17.59 -10.94
N CYS A 41 4.86 16.95 -11.99
CA CYS A 41 4.47 15.54 -12.00
C CYS A 41 5.65 14.58 -12.24
N THR A 42 6.90 15.03 -12.04
CA THR A 42 8.09 14.19 -12.16
C THR A 42 9.00 14.34 -10.94
N SER A 43 9.57 13.23 -10.46
CA SER A 43 10.57 13.30 -9.38
C SER A 43 11.80 14.10 -9.78
N THR A 44 12.20 14.04 -11.07
CA THR A 44 13.32 14.82 -11.62
C THR A 44 13.18 16.31 -11.35
N TYR A 45 11.98 16.88 -11.52
CA TYR A 45 11.73 18.30 -11.22
C TYR A 45 12.06 18.63 -9.77
N TRP A 46 11.52 17.86 -8.82
CA TRP A 46 11.72 18.09 -7.38
C TRP A 46 13.17 17.83 -6.95
N ASN A 47 13.78 16.77 -7.47
CA ASN A 47 15.17 16.42 -7.17
C ASN A 47 16.16 17.44 -7.73
N SER A 48 15.82 18.16 -8.82
CA SER A 48 16.66 19.23 -9.37
C SER A 48 16.71 20.49 -8.49
N MET A 49 15.71 20.69 -7.60
CA MET A 49 15.60 21.88 -6.75
C MET A 49 16.29 21.73 -5.38
N SER A 50 16.64 20.50 -4.97
CA SER A 50 17.20 20.22 -3.64
C SER A 50 18.71 20.03 -3.67
N ALA A 51 19.45 20.89 -2.96
CA ALA A 51 20.92 20.83 -2.89
C ALA A 51 21.46 19.62 -2.10
N ASN A 52 20.62 18.93 -1.32
CA ASN A 52 21.01 17.81 -0.44
C ASN A 52 20.46 16.45 -0.89
N ASN A 53 20.05 16.32 -2.16
CA ASN A 53 19.27 15.19 -2.64
C ASN A 53 20.00 13.83 -2.52
N GLY A 54 21.33 13.78 -2.69
CA GLY A 54 22.13 12.55 -2.68
C GLY A 54 22.75 12.16 -1.34
N ASN A 55 22.63 12.98 -0.29
CA ASN A 55 23.24 12.68 1.01
C ASN A 55 22.46 11.56 1.72
N VAL A 56 23.19 10.58 2.26
CA VAL A 56 22.61 9.52 3.10
C VAL A 56 22.12 10.15 4.40
N LEU A 57 20.83 10.03 4.67
CA LEU A 57 20.15 10.61 5.83
C LEU A 57 20.32 9.75 7.08
N MET A 58 20.37 8.42 6.93
CA MET A 58 20.62 7.47 8.01
C MET A 58 21.46 6.30 7.46
N ASP A 59 22.46 5.88 8.22
CA ASP A 59 23.15 4.62 7.97
C ASP A 59 22.35 3.43 8.53
N ALA A 60 22.84 2.22 8.27
CA ALA A 60 22.17 1.00 8.72
C ALA A 60 22.01 0.92 10.26
N GLY A 61 22.96 1.45 11.03
CA GLY A 61 22.90 1.42 12.49
C GLY A 61 21.83 2.37 13.04
N LEU A 62 21.70 3.55 12.45
CA LEU A 62 20.63 4.50 12.79
C LEU A 62 19.24 3.95 12.42
N ILE A 63 19.12 3.27 11.29
CA ILE A 63 17.87 2.62 10.87
C ILE A 63 17.50 1.49 11.84
N ASP A 64 18.45 0.62 12.20
CA ASP A 64 18.23 -0.44 13.18
C ASP A 64 17.79 0.14 14.55
N ALA A 65 18.40 1.25 14.97
CA ALA A 65 18.02 1.94 16.20
C ALA A 65 16.60 2.53 16.14
N TYR A 66 16.21 3.13 15.00
CA TYR A 66 14.84 3.61 14.78
C TYR A 66 13.83 2.45 14.86
N ASN A 67 14.08 1.37 14.12
CA ASN A 67 13.20 0.19 14.07
C ASN A 67 13.04 -0.44 15.47
N ALA A 68 14.14 -0.60 16.21
CA ALA A 68 14.11 -1.13 17.56
C ALA A 68 13.35 -0.21 18.53
N LYS A 69 13.40 1.11 18.31
CA LYS A 69 12.66 2.08 19.11
C LYS A 69 11.17 2.00 18.83
N ALA A 70 10.78 1.98 17.56
CA ALA A 70 9.38 1.83 17.14
C ALA A 70 8.75 0.54 17.71
N LEU A 71 9.47 -0.59 17.65
CA LEU A 71 9.02 -1.86 18.22
C LEU A 71 8.83 -1.85 19.74
N LYS A 72 9.62 -1.05 20.47
CA LYS A 72 9.53 -0.94 21.94
C LYS A 72 8.45 0.06 22.40
N THR A 73 7.98 0.92 21.51
CA THR A 73 6.97 1.93 21.82
C THR A 73 5.56 1.36 21.59
N LYS A 74 4.80 1.18 22.66
CA LYS A 74 3.47 0.58 22.64
C LYS A 74 2.51 1.33 21.70
N GLU A 75 2.61 2.66 21.69
CA GLU A 75 1.77 3.57 20.91
C GLU A 75 2.00 3.44 19.40
N CYS A 76 3.13 2.86 18.97
CA CYS A 76 3.39 2.52 17.57
C CYS A 76 2.59 1.29 17.11
N ASN A 77 2.04 0.50 18.03
CA ASN A 77 1.26 -0.72 17.76
C ASN A 77 1.96 -1.69 16.77
N MET A 78 3.28 -1.85 16.93
CA MET A 78 4.09 -2.78 16.14
C MET A 78 4.36 -4.06 16.92
N PHE A 79 4.66 -5.13 16.20
CA PHE A 79 4.84 -6.46 16.78
C PHE A 79 6.19 -7.06 16.41
N ASP A 80 6.97 -7.42 17.43
CA ASP A 80 8.18 -8.25 17.23
C ASP A 80 7.76 -9.70 17.00
N LEU A 81 7.53 -10.04 15.73
CA LEU A 81 7.14 -11.39 15.33
C LEU A 81 8.21 -12.43 15.66
N THR A 82 9.48 -12.03 15.75
CA THR A 82 10.59 -12.96 16.05
C THR A 82 10.56 -13.40 17.52
N ALA A 83 9.95 -12.62 18.40
CA ALA A 83 9.75 -12.94 19.81
C ALA A 83 8.46 -13.74 20.11
N MET A 84 7.64 -14.05 19.09
CA MET A 84 6.36 -14.75 19.27
C MET A 84 6.49 -16.28 19.11
N ASP A 85 7.18 -16.94 20.02
CA ASP A 85 7.34 -18.41 20.04
C ASP A 85 6.68 -19.13 21.22
N GLY A 86 6.39 -18.40 22.30
CA GLY A 86 5.76 -18.95 23.49
C GLY A 86 4.38 -19.56 23.21
N SER A 87 4.12 -20.71 23.84
CA SER A 87 2.79 -21.31 23.85
C SER A 87 1.78 -20.37 24.50
N PHE A 88 0.54 -20.41 24.02
CA PHE A 88 -0.55 -19.56 24.51
C PHE A 88 -1.84 -20.37 24.62
N ASN A 89 -2.79 -19.86 25.39
CA ASN A 89 -4.11 -20.45 25.54
C ASN A 89 -5.01 -20.02 24.37
N ALA A 90 -5.18 -20.89 23.37
CA ALA A 90 -6.01 -20.61 22.21
C ALA A 90 -7.50 -20.50 22.55
N THR A 91 -7.97 -21.19 23.60
CA THR A 91 -9.35 -21.07 24.09
C THR A 91 -9.62 -19.67 24.65
N GLU A 92 -8.68 -19.14 25.44
CA GLU A 92 -8.79 -17.78 25.98
C GLU A 92 -8.69 -16.73 24.87
N LEU A 93 -7.76 -16.92 23.92
CA LEU A 93 -7.63 -16.03 22.76
C LEU A 93 -8.90 -16.06 21.89
N LYS A 94 -9.48 -17.24 21.65
CA LYS A 94 -10.74 -17.40 20.91
C LYS A 94 -11.85 -16.54 21.53
N GLY A 95 -12.04 -16.66 22.85
CA GLY A 95 -13.02 -15.85 23.58
C GLY A 95 -12.73 -14.34 23.51
N THR A 96 -11.45 -13.96 23.59
CA THR A 96 -11.00 -12.56 23.50
C THR A 96 -11.30 -11.96 22.13
N VAL A 97 -10.92 -12.66 21.06
CA VAL A 97 -11.15 -12.21 19.68
C VAL A 97 -12.65 -12.16 19.37
N ALA A 98 -13.41 -13.18 19.75
CA ALA A 98 -14.87 -13.18 19.56
C ALA A 98 -15.56 -12.02 20.29
N LYS A 99 -15.08 -11.67 21.49
CA LYS A 99 -15.58 -10.51 22.25
C LYS A 99 -15.18 -9.18 21.61
N ALA A 100 -13.94 -9.07 21.09
CA ALA A 100 -13.45 -7.88 20.42
C ALA A 100 -14.33 -7.52 19.21
N ILE A 101 -14.73 -8.51 18.41
CA ILE A 101 -15.68 -8.33 17.30
C ILE A 101 -16.95 -7.60 17.73
N LEU A 102 -17.49 -7.93 18.91
CA LEU A 102 -18.71 -7.31 19.43
C LEU A 102 -18.46 -5.94 20.05
N SER A 103 -17.34 -5.76 20.77
CA SER A 103 -17.04 -4.48 21.42
C SER A 103 -16.59 -3.39 20.45
N GLU A 104 -16.01 -3.77 19.31
CA GLU A 104 -15.48 -2.86 18.29
C GLU A 104 -16.46 -2.65 17.13
N MET A 105 -17.63 -3.30 17.14
CA MET A 105 -18.60 -3.17 16.06
C MET A 105 -19.07 -1.70 15.89
N PRO A 106 -19.31 -1.24 14.65
CA PRO A 106 -19.79 0.12 14.41
C PRO A 106 -21.11 0.42 15.12
N GLN A 107 -21.21 1.58 15.77
CA GLN A 107 -22.46 2.06 16.39
C GLN A 107 -23.34 2.84 15.38
N LYS A 108 -23.37 2.35 14.13
CA LYS A 108 -24.06 2.95 12.99
C LYS A 108 -24.49 1.87 11.99
N PRO A 109 -25.43 2.16 11.07
CA PRO A 109 -25.79 1.23 10.02
C PRO A 109 -24.58 0.82 9.18
N ILE A 110 -24.56 -0.44 8.77
CA ILE A 110 -23.57 -0.99 7.83
C ILE A 110 -24.27 -1.55 6.60
N TYR A 111 -23.52 -1.67 5.52
CA TYR A 111 -23.94 -2.26 4.27
C TYR A 111 -22.98 -3.40 3.93
N VAL A 112 -23.51 -4.61 3.79
CA VAL A 112 -22.75 -5.80 3.39
C VAL A 112 -23.05 -6.05 1.92
N ASN A 113 -22.02 -5.99 1.07
CA ASN A 113 -22.16 -6.06 -0.40
C ASN A 113 -23.22 -5.06 -0.94
N SER A 114 -23.14 -3.81 -0.49
CA SER A 114 -24.08 -2.72 -0.79
C SER A 114 -25.54 -2.93 -0.32
N ALA A 115 -25.83 -3.99 0.44
CA ALA A 115 -27.15 -4.22 1.03
C ALA A 115 -27.15 -3.86 2.53
N PRO A 116 -28.12 -3.07 3.03
CA PRO A 116 -28.20 -2.76 4.45
C PRO A 116 -28.50 -4.03 5.25
N VAL A 117 -27.84 -4.18 6.41
CA VAL A 117 -28.06 -5.29 7.34
C VAL A 117 -28.22 -4.77 8.77
N ASP A 118 -28.76 -5.60 9.65
CA ASP A 118 -28.71 -5.33 11.08
C ASP A 118 -27.29 -5.56 11.60
N THR A 119 -26.62 -4.47 11.99
CA THR A 119 -25.23 -4.48 12.44
C THR A 119 -25.01 -5.45 13.60
N ALA A 120 -25.89 -5.45 14.60
CA ALA A 120 -25.71 -6.28 15.80
C ALA A 120 -25.92 -7.76 15.47
N LEU A 121 -26.92 -8.10 14.67
CA LEU A 121 -27.16 -9.48 14.23
C LEU A 121 -26.00 -10.00 13.37
N PHE A 122 -25.49 -9.18 12.45
CA PHE A 122 -24.36 -9.55 11.59
C PHE A 122 -23.09 -9.83 12.42
N TYR A 123 -22.67 -8.89 13.25
CA TYR A 123 -21.46 -9.06 14.08
C TYR A 123 -21.61 -10.18 15.12
N ASN A 124 -22.82 -10.39 15.67
CA ASN A 124 -23.08 -11.53 16.54
C ASN A 124 -22.94 -12.87 15.80
N ALA A 125 -23.47 -12.99 14.58
CA ALA A 125 -23.30 -14.20 13.78
C ALA A 125 -21.82 -14.51 13.49
N VAL A 126 -21.04 -13.49 13.10
CA VAL A 126 -19.59 -13.64 12.89
C VAL A 126 -18.87 -14.06 14.16
N SER A 127 -19.18 -13.42 15.31
CA SER A 127 -18.60 -13.77 16.61
C SER A 127 -18.90 -15.23 17.00
N GLN A 128 -20.12 -15.73 16.76
CA GLN A 128 -20.46 -17.13 17.03
C GLN A 128 -19.69 -18.11 16.15
N LEU A 129 -19.44 -17.78 14.88
CA LEU A 129 -18.61 -18.61 13.99
C LEU A 129 -17.15 -18.65 14.46
N VAL A 130 -16.63 -17.54 14.99
CA VAL A 130 -15.31 -17.49 15.65
C VAL A 130 -15.29 -18.29 16.96
N LEU A 131 -16.42 -18.48 17.66
CA LEU A 131 -16.46 -19.35 18.84
C LEU A 131 -16.55 -20.84 18.48
N ALA A 132 -17.07 -21.17 17.29
CA ALA A 132 -17.32 -22.54 16.83
C ALA A 132 -16.06 -23.29 16.34
N THR A 133 -14.92 -22.62 16.21
CA THR A 133 -13.64 -23.23 15.84
C THR A 133 -13.15 -24.20 16.93
N GLY A 134 -12.52 -25.30 16.49
CA GLY A 134 -11.91 -26.31 17.38
C GLY A 134 -10.47 -26.02 17.79
N TRP A 135 -9.94 -24.81 17.53
CA TRP A 135 -8.60 -24.42 18.00
C TRP A 135 -8.68 -23.97 19.46
N ASP A 136 -8.33 -24.90 20.34
CA ASP A 136 -8.47 -24.80 21.79
C ASP A 136 -7.22 -25.33 22.52
N GLY A 137 -7.15 -25.05 23.82
CA GLY A 137 -6.08 -25.51 24.71
C GLY A 137 -4.79 -24.71 24.56
N VAL A 138 -3.72 -25.22 25.18
CA VAL A 138 -2.40 -24.60 25.12
C VAL A 138 -1.68 -25.10 23.87
N VAL A 139 -1.43 -24.18 22.93
CA VAL A 139 -0.77 -24.48 21.65
C VAL A 139 0.37 -23.53 21.37
N SER A 140 1.27 -23.93 20.47
CA SER A 140 2.31 -23.06 19.93
C SER A 140 1.80 -22.31 18.69
N PRO A 141 2.32 -21.10 18.43
CA PRO A 141 1.96 -20.37 17.21
C PRO A 141 2.43 -21.09 15.96
N LYS A 142 1.72 -20.87 14.85
CA LYS A 142 2.17 -21.31 13.52
C LYS A 142 2.76 -20.13 12.77
N TYR A 143 3.81 -20.37 12.01
CA TYR A 143 4.51 -19.35 11.23
C TYR A 143 4.11 -19.47 9.77
N ALA A 144 3.76 -18.36 9.14
CA ALA A 144 3.33 -18.35 7.75
C ALA A 144 3.94 -17.19 6.98
N LEU A 145 3.99 -17.35 5.66
CA LEU A 145 4.35 -16.32 4.69
C LEU A 145 3.16 -16.04 3.80
N ALA A 146 2.93 -14.78 3.44
CA ALA A 146 1.97 -14.45 2.40
C ALA A 146 2.50 -14.92 1.05
N VAL A 147 1.65 -15.60 0.27
CA VAL A 147 1.98 -16.08 -1.09
C VAL A 147 1.38 -15.21 -2.19
N SER A 148 0.52 -14.27 -1.80
CA SER A 148 -0.15 -13.26 -2.62
C SER A 148 -0.15 -11.93 -1.86
N GLN A 149 -0.44 -10.84 -2.56
CA GLN A 149 -0.88 -9.61 -1.91
C GLN A 149 -2.25 -9.89 -1.29
N THR A 150 -2.41 -9.69 0.02
CA THR A 150 -3.65 -10.03 0.75
C THR A 150 -4.00 -9.00 1.80
N GLU A 151 -5.27 -8.96 2.18
CA GLU A 151 -5.80 -8.05 3.20
C GLU A 151 -5.73 -8.67 4.60
N ILE A 152 -5.52 -7.81 5.59
CA ILE A 152 -5.70 -8.11 7.01
C ILE A 152 -6.99 -7.41 7.44
N LYS A 153 -7.99 -8.17 7.86
CA LYS A 153 -9.33 -7.69 8.22
C LYS A 153 -9.58 -7.70 9.72
N SER A 154 -10.44 -6.81 10.21
CA SER A 154 -10.88 -6.75 11.60
C SER A 154 -11.82 -7.90 11.98
N ILE A 155 -12.57 -8.42 11.01
CA ILE A 155 -13.46 -9.57 11.15
C ILE A 155 -13.24 -10.58 9.99
N PRO A 156 -13.45 -11.89 10.21
CA PRO A 156 -13.17 -12.92 9.22
C PRO A 156 -14.33 -13.11 8.22
N VAL A 157 -14.58 -12.13 7.37
CA VAL A 157 -15.56 -12.23 6.27
C VAL A 157 -14.92 -11.85 4.94
N VAL A 158 -15.40 -12.45 3.85
CA VAL A 158 -15.01 -12.06 2.48
C VAL A 158 -15.88 -10.93 1.93
N ASP A 159 -17.02 -10.70 2.56
CA ASP A 159 -17.98 -9.69 2.14
C ASP A 159 -17.41 -8.28 2.30
N TYR A 160 -17.79 -7.40 1.38
CA TYR A 160 -17.49 -5.98 1.45
C TYR A 160 -18.37 -5.31 2.51
N VAL A 161 -17.78 -4.57 3.45
CA VAL A 161 -18.51 -3.91 4.54
C VAL A 161 -18.27 -2.40 4.50
N GLY A 162 -19.30 -1.63 4.11
CA GLY A 162 -19.25 -0.16 4.07
C GLY A 162 -20.23 0.52 5.04
N TYR A 163 -20.10 1.83 5.24
CA TYR A 163 -21.04 2.64 6.02
C TYR A 163 -22.16 3.26 5.18
N SER A 164 -22.13 3.09 3.86
CA SER A 164 -23.21 3.48 2.96
C SER A 164 -23.34 2.50 1.78
N GLN A 165 -24.44 2.57 1.04
CA GLN A 165 -24.66 1.73 -0.15
C GLN A 165 -23.59 1.92 -1.23
N THR A 166 -23.05 3.15 -1.32
CA THR A 166 -22.06 3.58 -2.33
C THR A 166 -20.70 3.87 -1.70
N ASP A 167 -20.42 3.29 -0.53
CA ASP A 167 -19.13 3.46 0.11
C ASP A 167 -18.04 2.87 -0.77
N SER A 168 -16.93 3.60 -0.96
CA SER A 168 -15.79 3.13 -1.74
C SER A 168 -14.77 2.34 -0.92
N ASP A 169 -14.89 2.42 0.41
CA ASP A 169 -13.94 1.85 1.33
C ASP A 169 -14.55 0.60 2.01
N ASP A 170 -13.81 -0.52 1.99
CA ASP A 170 -14.14 -1.69 2.79
C ASP A 170 -13.62 -1.47 4.23
N GLU A 171 -14.53 -1.06 5.10
CA GLU A 171 -14.26 -0.51 6.44
C GLU A 171 -13.70 -1.54 7.43
N ILE A 172 -13.68 -2.82 7.05
CA ILE A 172 -13.09 -3.89 7.86
C ILE A 172 -11.62 -4.17 7.49
N ILE A 173 -11.07 -3.59 6.42
CA ILE A 173 -9.66 -3.76 6.05
C ILE A 173 -8.79 -2.86 6.94
N LEU A 174 -7.85 -3.49 7.65
CA LEU A 174 -6.92 -2.82 8.57
C LEU A 174 -5.57 -2.52 7.91
N SER A 175 -5.10 -3.45 7.09
CA SER A 175 -3.79 -3.40 6.43
C SER A 175 -3.76 -4.42 5.28
N SER A 176 -2.66 -4.46 4.56
CA SER A 176 -2.33 -5.54 3.64
C SER A 176 -0.99 -6.18 3.97
N LEU A 177 -0.82 -7.43 3.54
CA LEU A 177 0.43 -8.18 3.49
C LEU A 177 0.91 -8.28 2.04
N LYS A 178 2.21 -8.10 1.85
CA LYS A 178 2.86 -8.35 0.56
C LYS A 178 3.31 -9.79 0.47
N VAL A 179 3.54 -10.27 -0.75
CA VAL A 179 4.21 -11.55 -0.98
C VAL A 179 5.51 -11.63 -0.16
N ASN A 180 5.72 -12.77 0.49
CA ASN A 180 6.85 -13.04 1.39
C ASN A 180 6.88 -12.21 2.69
N GLU A 181 5.84 -11.43 3.02
CA GLU A 181 5.74 -10.84 4.35
C GLU A 181 5.38 -11.91 5.41
N PRO A 182 6.01 -11.85 6.59
CA PRO A 182 5.76 -12.79 7.68
C PRO A 182 4.43 -12.57 8.40
N PHE A 183 3.80 -13.68 8.80
CA PHE A 183 2.61 -13.68 9.64
C PHE A 183 2.69 -14.77 10.72
N VAL A 184 2.30 -14.44 11.95
CA VAL A 184 2.25 -15.39 13.07
C VAL A 184 0.79 -15.72 13.38
N ILE A 185 0.37 -16.94 13.06
CA ILE A 185 -1.00 -17.44 13.24
C ILE A 185 -1.18 -17.91 14.68
N LYS A 186 -2.27 -17.47 15.31
CA LYS A 186 -2.66 -17.91 16.66
C LYS A 186 -4.07 -18.45 16.77
N GLN A 187 -4.95 -18.14 15.83
CA GLN A 187 -6.33 -18.62 15.86
C GLN A 187 -6.84 -18.84 14.42
N CYS A 188 -7.90 -19.62 14.26
CA CYS A 188 -8.50 -19.99 12.99
C CYS A 188 -10.02 -19.94 13.11
N ALA A 189 -10.71 -19.48 12.08
CA ALA A 189 -12.18 -19.54 12.00
C ALA A 189 -12.60 -20.02 10.62
N ASN A 190 -13.74 -20.70 10.54
CA ASN A 190 -14.41 -21.00 9.28
C ASN A 190 -15.70 -20.17 9.25
N VAL A 191 -15.79 -19.25 8.30
CA VAL A 191 -16.93 -18.36 8.12
C VAL A 191 -17.40 -18.48 6.69
N ASN A 192 -18.65 -18.93 6.51
CA ASN A 192 -19.28 -19.09 5.20
C ASN A 192 -18.44 -19.90 4.19
N ASN A 193 -17.84 -21.01 4.64
CA ASN A 193 -16.95 -21.89 3.86
C ASN A 193 -15.57 -21.31 3.52
N HIS A 194 -15.20 -20.15 4.08
CA HIS A 194 -13.86 -19.58 3.99
C HIS A 194 -13.12 -19.79 5.30
N VAL A 195 -11.88 -20.27 5.21
CA VAL A 195 -11.01 -20.39 6.37
C VAL A 195 -10.19 -19.12 6.51
N PHE A 196 -10.21 -18.53 7.70
CA PHE A 196 -9.41 -17.37 8.06
C PHE A 196 -8.47 -17.72 9.21
N TYR A 197 -7.26 -17.18 9.16
CA TYR A 197 -6.31 -17.19 10.26
C TYR A 197 -6.26 -15.83 10.94
N TYR A 198 -6.46 -15.81 12.26
CA TYR A 198 -6.17 -14.64 13.08
C TYR A 198 -4.74 -14.72 13.61
N GLY A 199 -4.04 -13.61 13.53
CA GLY A 199 -2.64 -13.54 13.89
C GLY A 199 -2.07 -12.13 13.83
N TYR A 200 -0.75 -12.07 13.70
CA TYR A 200 0.02 -10.84 13.80
C TYR A 200 0.93 -10.69 12.57
N SER A 201 0.84 -9.53 11.91
CA SER A 201 1.91 -8.99 11.06
C SER A 201 2.82 -8.10 11.91
N ASN A 202 3.86 -7.52 11.32
CA ASN A 202 4.73 -6.61 12.06
C ASN A 202 4.05 -5.27 12.44
N ASN A 203 2.86 -4.98 11.89
CA ASN A 203 2.23 -3.66 11.99
C ASN A 203 0.76 -3.67 12.43
N VAL A 204 0.04 -4.80 12.35
CA VAL A 204 -1.32 -4.99 12.89
C VAL A 204 -1.54 -6.46 13.28
N SER A 205 -2.57 -6.70 14.10
CA SER A 205 -3.17 -8.02 14.24
C SER A 205 -4.52 -8.05 13.53
N GLY A 206 -4.91 -9.20 12.98
CA GLY A 206 -6.22 -9.35 12.33
C GLY A 206 -6.38 -10.69 11.62
N TRP A 207 -7.43 -10.80 10.81
CA TRP A 207 -7.82 -11.98 10.07
C TRP A 207 -7.32 -11.92 8.62
N VAL A 208 -6.72 -13.01 8.15
CA VAL A 208 -6.25 -13.18 6.78
C VAL A 208 -6.84 -14.46 6.21
N LEU A 209 -7.20 -14.47 4.93
CA LEU A 209 -7.65 -15.67 4.25
C LEU A 209 -6.55 -16.76 4.26
N ALA A 210 -6.93 -17.99 4.59
CA ALA A 210 -5.98 -19.09 4.70
C ALA A 210 -5.37 -19.52 3.35
N ASP A 211 -6.00 -19.15 2.24
CA ASP A 211 -5.50 -19.45 0.89
C ASP A 211 -4.35 -18.52 0.47
N ASP A 212 -4.24 -17.36 1.10
CA ASP A 212 -3.19 -16.37 0.85
C ASP A 212 -1.95 -16.56 1.75
N LEU A 213 -2.00 -17.53 2.66
CA LEU A 213 -0.92 -17.86 3.59
C LEU A 213 -0.41 -19.28 3.37
N ALA A 214 0.92 -19.46 3.43
CA ALA A 214 1.56 -20.76 3.44
C ALA A 214 2.28 -21.01 4.75
N ILE A 215 1.90 -22.08 5.45
CA ILE A 215 2.39 -22.41 6.79
C ILE A 215 3.76 -23.10 6.68
N CYS A 216 4.77 -22.52 7.32
CA CYS A 216 6.11 -23.07 7.42
C CYS A 216 6.17 -24.19 8.47
N ASP A 217 7.07 -25.14 8.24
CA ASP A 217 7.24 -26.30 9.12
C ASP A 217 7.95 -25.90 10.42
N THR A 218 8.87 -24.95 10.32
CA THR A 218 9.67 -24.47 11.44
C THR A 218 9.83 -22.96 11.42
N LYS A 219 10.06 -22.37 12.61
CA LYS A 219 10.44 -20.97 12.75
C LYS A 219 11.73 -20.64 11.98
N ALA A 220 12.67 -21.58 11.91
CA ALA A 220 13.95 -21.38 11.22
C ALA A 220 13.76 -21.23 9.69
N GLU A 221 12.92 -22.08 9.10
CA GLU A 221 12.53 -21.97 7.68
C GLU A 221 11.82 -20.65 7.40
N TRP A 222 10.86 -20.29 8.26
CA TRP A 222 10.15 -19.03 8.16
C TRP A 222 11.09 -17.82 8.22
N LEU A 223 11.95 -17.72 9.24
CA LEU A 223 12.94 -16.64 9.37
C LEU A 223 13.89 -16.57 8.16
N ASN A 224 14.31 -17.71 7.61
CA ASN A 224 15.22 -17.74 6.46
C ASN A 224 14.64 -17.06 5.21
N MET A 225 13.32 -17.11 5.03
CA MET A 225 12.66 -16.59 3.83
C MET A 225 12.52 -15.07 3.80
N TRP A 226 12.20 -14.44 4.92
CA TRP A 226 11.85 -13.03 4.95
C TRP A 226 12.85 -12.15 5.72
N GLN A 227 13.60 -12.71 6.67
CA GLN A 227 14.44 -11.89 7.54
C GLN A 227 15.64 -11.34 6.78
N THR A 228 15.73 -10.02 6.74
CA THR A 228 16.83 -9.28 6.12
C THR A 228 17.66 -8.58 7.19
N LYS A 229 18.88 -8.18 6.80
CA LYS A 229 19.69 -7.23 7.56
C LYS A 229 19.66 -5.91 6.80
N THR A 230 19.68 -4.79 7.52
CA THR A 230 19.66 -3.45 6.93
C THR A 230 20.85 -3.20 5.98
N ASN A 231 22.01 -3.80 6.28
CA ASN A 231 23.19 -3.80 5.42
C ASN A 231 23.34 -5.04 4.51
N GLY A 232 22.32 -5.91 4.47
CA GLY A 232 22.33 -7.16 3.70
C GLY A 232 22.29 -6.94 2.20
N LYS A 233 22.85 -7.89 1.45
CA LYS A 233 22.92 -7.90 -0.02
C LYS A 233 22.51 -9.25 -0.63
N ASP A 234 21.90 -10.11 0.17
CA ASP A 234 21.44 -11.46 -0.17
C ASP A 234 19.95 -11.50 -0.56
N PHE A 235 19.37 -10.35 -0.91
CA PHE A 235 17.97 -10.21 -1.30
C PHE A 235 17.81 -9.09 -2.32
N ILE A 236 16.67 -9.07 -3.00
CA ILE A 236 16.20 -7.90 -3.76
C ILE A 236 15.06 -7.22 -2.99
N VAL A 237 14.88 -5.92 -3.20
CA VAL A 237 13.69 -5.16 -2.82
C VAL A 237 13.02 -4.57 -4.06
N VAL A 238 11.69 -4.62 -4.14
CA VAL A 238 10.92 -3.99 -5.23
C VAL A 238 10.85 -2.47 -5.03
N THR A 239 11.18 -1.70 -6.08
CA THR A 239 11.33 -0.24 -6.03
C THR A 239 10.43 0.49 -7.01
N THR A 240 9.30 -0.13 -7.37
CA THR A 240 8.18 0.47 -8.09
C THR A 240 6.88 0.13 -7.37
N ASP A 241 5.80 0.86 -7.64
CA ASP A 241 4.44 0.56 -7.20
C ASP A 241 4.14 -0.95 -7.23
N TYR A 242 4.24 -1.59 -8.40
CA TYR A 242 4.21 -3.03 -8.57
C TYR A 242 4.74 -3.50 -9.94
N PHE A 243 5.02 -4.80 -10.05
CA PHE A 243 5.06 -5.51 -11.32
C PHE A 243 4.63 -6.96 -11.14
N THR A 244 4.29 -7.65 -12.23
CA THR A 244 4.03 -9.09 -12.21
C THR A 244 5.24 -9.88 -12.71
N LEU A 245 5.50 -11.04 -12.09
CA LEU A 245 6.39 -12.05 -12.65
C LEU A 245 5.86 -12.54 -14.00
N SER A 246 6.76 -12.97 -14.88
CA SER A 246 6.38 -13.47 -16.20
C SER A 246 5.47 -14.71 -16.09
N GLU A 247 4.48 -14.80 -16.97
CA GLU A 247 3.62 -15.98 -17.07
C GLU A 247 4.42 -17.23 -17.45
N SER A 248 4.04 -18.37 -16.89
CA SER A 248 4.68 -19.67 -17.11
C SER A 248 3.67 -20.81 -17.02
N HIS A 249 3.53 -21.55 -18.12
CA HIS A 249 2.78 -22.81 -18.12
C HIS A 249 3.50 -23.94 -17.36
N TYR A 250 4.81 -23.81 -17.14
CA TYR A 250 5.65 -24.83 -16.49
C TYR A 250 5.80 -24.63 -14.99
N ALA A 251 5.47 -23.45 -14.46
CA ALA A 251 5.46 -23.15 -13.03
C ALA A 251 4.25 -22.28 -12.65
N PRO A 252 3.04 -22.88 -12.59
CA PRO A 252 1.81 -22.14 -12.27
C PRO A 252 1.87 -21.40 -10.93
N ALA A 253 2.54 -21.96 -9.93
CA ALA A 253 2.64 -21.39 -8.59
C ALA A 253 3.51 -20.12 -8.50
N THR A 254 4.37 -19.85 -9.50
CA THR A 254 5.16 -18.60 -9.60
C THR A 254 4.73 -17.73 -10.78
N SER A 255 3.68 -18.13 -11.51
CA SER A 255 3.20 -17.46 -12.72
C SER A 255 2.41 -16.21 -12.35
N GLY A 256 2.70 -15.08 -12.99
CA GLY A 256 1.88 -13.86 -12.86
C GLY A 256 1.85 -13.25 -11.45
N VAL A 257 2.72 -13.69 -10.53
CA VAL A 257 2.72 -13.20 -9.14
C VAL A 257 3.01 -11.70 -9.10
N LYS A 258 2.09 -10.92 -8.54
CA LYS A 258 2.23 -9.49 -8.34
C LYS A 258 3.12 -9.20 -7.15
N LEU A 259 4.20 -8.46 -7.38
CA LEU A 259 5.11 -7.98 -6.35
C LEU A 259 4.98 -6.46 -6.25
N THR A 260 4.71 -5.97 -5.04
CA THR A 260 4.49 -4.54 -4.75
C THR A 260 5.71 -3.91 -4.08
N MET A 261 5.83 -2.57 -4.12
CA MET A 261 6.95 -1.85 -3.51
C MET A 261 7.31 -2.33 -2.10
N GLY A 262 8.60 -2.50 -1.82
CA GLY A 262 9.08 -2.96 -0.51
C GLY A 262 8.95 -4.46 -0.28
N THR A 263 8.42 -5.23 -1.24
CA THR A 263 8.54 -6.70 -1.24
C THR A 263 10.01 -7.09 -1.27
N THR A 264 10.43 -7.96 -0.36
CA THR A 264 11.81 -8.49 -0.33
C THR A 264 11.82 -9.98 -0.62
N LEU A 265 12.73 -10.42 -1.49
CA LEU A 265 12.90 -11.82 -1.85
C LEU A 265 14.39 -12.18 -1.78
N LYS A 266 14.70 -13.28 -1.09
CA LYS A 266 16.08 -13.78 -0.99
C LYS A 266 16.62 -14.18 -2.36
N LEU A 267 17.86 -13.80 -2.65
CA LEU A 267 18.58 -14.25 -3.84
C LEU A 267 19.00 -15.72 -3.66
N VAL A 268 18.93 -16.48 -4.73
CA VAL A 268 19.53 -17.82 -4.78
C VAL A 268 21.04 -17.66 -4.92
N PRO A 269 21.87 -18.34 -4.08
CA PRO A 269 23.33 -18.28 -4.22
C PRO A 269 23.79 -18.74 -5.60
N ASP A 270 24.82 -18.10 -6.17
CA ASP A 270 25.29 -18.36 -7.54
C ASP A 270 25.55 -19.85 -7.83
N ASN A 271 26.11 -20.58 -6.85
CA ASN A 271 26.42 -22.00 -6.98
C ASN A 271 25.17 -22.90 -7.00
N ASP A 272 24.03 -22.39 -6.54
CA ASP A 272 22.76 -23.10 -6.45
C ASP A 272 21.81 -22.76 -7.61
N ILE A 273 22.18 -21.80 -8.47
CA ILE A 273 21.38 -21.41 -9.62
C ILE A 273 21.38 -22.54 -10.67
N PRO A 274 20.21 -23.14 -10.98
CA PRO A 274 20.14 -24.17 -12.01
C PRO A 274 20.28 -23.56 -13.41
N ARG A 275 20.61 -24.39 -14.41
CA ARG A 275 20.66 -23.95 -15.82
C ARG A 275 19.31 -23.38 -16.31
N ASN A 276 18.22 -23.99 -15.86
CA ASN A 276 16.86 -23.62 -16.25
C ASN A 276 15.93 -23.68 -15.04
N ILE A 277 14.97 -22.76 -15.00
CA ILE A 277 13.84 -22.75 -14.07
C ILE A 277 12.58 -22.77 -14.92
N ALA A 278 11.74 -23.79 -14.75
CA ALA A 278 10.48 -23.91 -15.50
C ALA A 278 10.66 -23.77 -17.04
N MET A 279 11.62 -24.50 -17.61
CA MET A 279 12.01 -24.45 -19.03
C MET A 279 12.61 -23.12 -19.52
N ARG A 280 12.81 -22.12 -18.65
CA ARG A 280 13.41 -20.83 -18.99
C ARG A 280 14.85 -20.73 -18.46
N GLY A 281 15.79 -20.26 -19.29
CA GLY A 281 17.17 -19.99 -18.87
C GLY A 281 17.26 -18.77 -17.95
N THR A 282 18.35 -18.67 -17.19
CA THR A 282 18.50 -17.67 -16.10
C THR A 282 19.16 -16.36 -16.52
N TRP A 283 19.71 -16.25 -17.73
CA TRP A 283 20.38 -15.02 -18.21
C TRP A 283 19.45 -13.81 -18.15
N ASN A 284 20.00 -12.64 -17.78
CA ASN A 284 19.26 -11.38 -17.66
C ASN A 284 18.08 -11.42 -16.66
N ASN A 285 18.19 -12.25 -15.62
CA ASN A 285 17.23 -12.33 -14.53
C ASN A 285 17.95 -12.46 -13.18
N TYR A 286 17.36 -11.89 -12.15
CA TYR A 286 17.64 -12.30 -10.77
C TYR A 286 16.92 -13.62 -10.50
N VAL A 287 17.61 -14.55 -9.83
CA VAL A 287 17.01 -15.80 -9.35
C VAL A 287 16.72 -15.64 -7.86
N VAL A 288 15.46 -15.75 -7.49
CA VAL A 288 14.99 -15.51 -6.11
C VAL A 288 14.22 -16.70 -5.55
N TYR A 289 14.17 -16.82 -4.23
CA TYR A 289 13.24 -17.71 -3.55
C TYR A 289 11.90 -17.00 -3.35
N LEU A 290 10.82 -17.65 -3.78
CA LEU A 290 9.44 -17.21 -3.64
C LEU A 290 8.69 -18.22 -2.75
N PRO A 291 7.93 -17.77 -1.73
CA PRO A 291 7.01 -18.65 -1.03
C PRO A 291 5.83 -19.01 -1.90
N THR A 292 5.56 -20.31 -2.04
CA THR A 292 4.32 -20.81 -2.62
C THR A 292 3.62 -21.75 -1.66
N ARG A 293 2.39 -22.14 -2.00
CA ARG A 293 1.49 -22.91 -1.15
C ARG A 293 1.12 -24.22 -1.82
N ASP A 294 1.23 -25.33 -1.08
CA ASP A 294 0.73 -26.62 -1.55
C ASP A 294 -0.79 -26.79 -1.29
N ALA A 295 -1.34 -27.92 -1.74
CA ALA A 295 -2.76 -28.24 -1.56
C ALA A 295 -3.18 -28.41 -0.08
N ASN A 296 -2.23 -28.60 0.84
CA ASN A 296 -2.46 -28.72 2.27
C ASN A 296 -2.22 -27.40 3.03
N GLY A 297 -1.94 -26.31 2.31
CA GLY A 297 -1.64 -25.01 2.89
C GLY A 297 -0.24 -24.86 3.47
N ARG A 298 0.69 -25.78 3.14
CA ARG A 298 2.07 -25.71 3.58
C ARG A 298 2.91 -24.86 2.64
N PHE A 299 3.91 -24.22 3.22
CA PHE A 299 4.95 -23.49 2.52
C PHE A 299 5.78 -24.42 1.63
N VAL A 300 6.00 -23.97 0.40
CA VAL A 300 6.94 -24.57 -0.55
C VAL A 300 7.86 -23.47 -1.04
N LYS A 301 9.17 -23.65 -0.84
CA LYS A 301 10.19 -22.74 -1.35
C LYS A 301 10.41 -23.00 -2.84
N GLN A 302 10.04 -22.07 -3.70
CA GLN A 302 10.27 -22.17 -5.14
C GLN A 302 11.26 -21.13 -5.65
N MET A 303 12.00 -21.46 -6.71
CA MET A 303 12.83 -20.49 -7.40
C MET A 303 11.99 -19.77 -8.45
N ALA A 304 12.12 -18.45 -8.54
CA ALA A 304 11.45 -17.62 -9.52
C ALA A 304 12.46 -16.69 -10.22
N LEU A 305 12.09 -16.22 -11.41
CA LEU A 305 12.90 -15.31 -12.21
C LEU A 305 12.30 -13.90 -12.19
N VAL A 306 13.07 -12.93 -11.70
CA VAL A 306 12.75 -11.50 -11.83
C VAL A 306 13.59 -10.94 -12.97
N ALA A 307 12.94 -10.48 -14.03
CA ALA A 307 13.63 -9.94 -15.20
C ALA A 307 14.45 -8.69 -14.85
N GLN A 308 15.63 -8.55 -15.44
CA GLN A 308 16.55 -7.44 -15.15
C GLN A 308 15.98 -6.04 -15.43
N ASN A 309 14.91 -5.94 -16.23
CA ASN A 309 14.25 -4.68 -16.57
C ASN A 309 13.16 -4.28 -15.56
N LYS A 310 12.94 -5.08 -14.51
CA LYS A 310 12.04 -4.74 -13.42
C LYS A 310 12.77 -3.85 -12.43
N ASP A 311 12.06 -2.86 -11.91
CA ASP A 311 12.57 -1.93 -10.91
C ASP A 311 12.73 -2.63 -9.56
N VAL A 312 13.93 -3.17 -9.33
CA VAL A 312 14.36 -3.79 -8.08
C VAL A 312 15.78 -3.36 -7.73
N ASN A 313 16.13 -3.43 -6.45
CA ASN A 313 17.49 -3.15 -5.98
C ASN A 313 18.04 -4.33 -5.16
N VAL A 314 19.33 -4.64 -5.28
CA VAL A 314 19.99 -5.66 -4.45
C VAL A 314 20.32 -5.08 -3.06
N GLY A 315 19.70 -5.67 -2.05
CA GLY A 315 19.59 -5.10 -0.70
C GLY A 315 18.73 -3.84 -0.68
N TYR A 316 18.70 -3.16 0.47
CA TYR A 316 18.03 -1.87 0.56
C TYR A 316 18.75 -0.76 -0.23
N LEU A 317 17.98 0.22 -0.68
CA LEU A 317 18.50 1.48 -1.22
C LEU A 317 19.13 2.31 -0.09
N PRO A 318 20.08 3.20 -0.38
CA PRO A 318 20.50 4.20 0.60
C PRO A 318 19.33 5.17 0.86
N LEU A 319 19.05 5.47 2.13
CA LEU A 319 18.03 6.46 2.50
C LEU A 319 18.54 7.87 2.17
N THR A 320 18.17 8.38 1.00
CA THR A 320 18.46 9.75 0.55
C THR A 320 17.16 10.47 0.23
N SER A 321 17.17 11.80 0.27
CA SER A 321 16.03 12.62 -0.14
C SER A 321 15.61 12.32 -1.59
N ALA A 322 16.57 12.18 -2.51
CA ALA A 322 16.31 11.84 -3.91
C ALA A 322 15.56 10.51 -4.05
N ASN A 323 16.00 9.47 -3.35
CA ASN A 323 15.40 8.15 -3.45
C ASN A 323 13.98 8.12 -2.85
N VAL A 324 13.73 8.83 -1.73
CA VAL A 324 12.38 8.92 -1.15
C VAL A 324 11.43 9.59 -2.15
N VAL A 325 11.88 10.67 -2.79
CA VAL A 325 11.08 11.36 -3.81
C VAL A 325 10.89 10.46 -5.03
N ASP A 326 11.93 9.87 -5.60
CA ASP A 326 11.83 8.98 -6.76
C ASP A 326 10.86 7.81 -6.54
N LEU A 327 10.93 7.15 -5.38
CA LEU A 327 10.02 6.07 -5.02
C LEU A 327 8.58 6.57 -4.86
N SER A 328 8.35 7.73 -4.24
CA SER A 328 6.98 8.24 -4.08
C SER A 328 6.31 8.55 -5.43
N PHE A 329 7.07 8.98 -6.44
CA PHE A 329 6.57 9.20 -7.81
C PHE A 329 6.28 7.92 -8.58
N LYS A 330 6.77 6.74 -8.15
CA LYS A 330 6.36 5.46 -8.75
C LYS A 330 4.88 5.16 -8.53
N TYR A 331 4.27 5.76 -7.52
CA TYR A 331 2.85 5.67 -7.23
C TYR A 331 2.00 6.75 -7.90
N LEU A 332 2.59 7.75 -8.59
CA LEU A 332 1.82 8.91 -9.06
C LEU A 332 0.69 8.48 -10.01
N GLY A 333 -0.55 8.81 -9.65
CA GLY A 333 -1.75 8.44 -10.42
C GLY A 333 -2.35 7.09 -10.05
N ASP A 334 -1.74 6.33 -9.14
CA ASP A 334 -2.30 5.07 -8.66
C ASP A 334 -3.58 5.31 -7.85
N THR A 335 -4.53 4.40 -7.98
CA THR A 335 -5.79 4.41 -7.23
C THR A 335 -5.52 4.40 -5.72
N TYR A 336 -6.24 5.22 -4.95
CA TYR A 336 -6.24 5.12 -3.49
C TYR A 336 -6.93 3.82 -3.03
N GLY A 337 -6.29 3.07 -2.14
CA GLY A 337 -6.87 1.85 -1.55
C GLY A 337 -6.93 1.92 -0.02
N TRP A 338 -8.12 2.17 0.53
CA TRP A 338 -8.35 2.14 1.99
C TRP A 338 -7.83 0.84 2.62
N GLY A 339 -7.02 0.97 3.67
CA GLY A 339 -6.49 -0.22 4.36
C GLY A 339 -5.49 -1.03 3.52
N GLY A 340 -5.21 -0.68 2.25
CA GLY A 340 -4.45 -1.48 1.31
C GLY A 340 -5.31 -2.34 0.36
N MET A 341 -6.62 -2.09 0.28
CA MET A 341 -7.52 -2.71 -0.70
C MET A 341 -7.14 -2.37 -2.14
N LEU A 342 -7.74 -3.09 -3.11
CA LEU A 342 -7.48 -2.92 -4.56
C LEU A 342 -6.01 -3.14 -4.94
N ASP A 343 -5.26 -3.87 -4.12
CA ASP A 343 -3.81 -4.02 -4.19
C ASP A 343 -3.06 -2.68 -4.30
N SER A 344 -3.56 -1.65 -3.62
CA SER A 344 -2.98 -0.31 -3.66
C SER A 344 -2.63 0.18 -2.26
N VAL A 345 -2.43 1.49 -2.12
CA VAL A 345 -2.00 2.16 -0.90
C VAL A 345 -3.02 3.19 -0.42
N ASP A 346 -3.23 3.24 0.89
CA ASP A 346 -3.74 4.44 1.56
C ASP A 346 -2.58 5.40 1.87
N CYS A 347 -2.90 6.57 2.45
CA CYS A 347 -1.93 7.61 2.75
C CYS A 347 -0.73 7.12 3.57
N SER A 348 -1.00 6.34 4.63
CA SER A 348 0.02 5.82 5.54
C SER A 348 0.77 4.61 4.98
N ALA A 349 0.10 3.78 4.17
CA ALA A 349 0.73 2.67 3.46
C ALA A 349 1.70 3.18 2.39
N LEU A 350 1.40 4.27 1.68
CA LEU A 350 2.33 4.91 0.74
C LEU A 350 3.62 5.32 1.45
N VAL A 351 3.50 6.10 2.53
CA VAL A 351 4.66 6.54 3.34
C VAL A 351 5.45 5.32 3.82
N ARG A 352 4.79 4.32 4.40
CA ARG A 352 5.44 3.12 4.89
C ARG A 352 6.17 2.35 3.80
N ASN A 353 5.55 2.12 2.64
CA ASN A 353 6.14 1.33 1.56
C ASN A 353 7.36 2.00 0.95
N VAL A 354 7.33 3.34 0.80
CA VAL A 354 8.50 4.12 0.38
C VAL A 354 9.65 3.94 1.38
N TYR A 355 9.39 4.15 2.68
CA TYR A 355 10.44 4.01 3.71
C TYR A 355 10.99 2.60 3.87
N LYS A 356 10.14 1.59 3.64
CA LYS A 356 10.52 0.18 3.70
C LYS A 356 11.59 -0.21 2.69
N CYS A 357 11.71 0.51 1.57
CA CYS A 357 12.76 0.28 0.56
C CYS A 357 14.18 0.59 1.07
N PHE A 358 14.29 1.26 2.22
CA PHE A 358 15.55 1.58 2.90
C PHE A 358 15.81 0.70 4.12
N GLY A 359 14.88 -0.22 4.46
CA GLY A 359 14.89 -1.00 5.69
C GLY A 359 14.32 -0.26 6.91
N LEU A 360 13.70 0.92 6.72
CA LEU A 360 13.07 1.69 7.79
C LEU A 360 11.59 1.28 7.93
N GLU A 361 11.22 0.71 9.07
CA GLU A 361 9.87 0.17 9.32
C GLU A 361 9.00 1.19 10.04
N MET A 362 8.17 1.90 9.27
CA MET A 362 7.16 2.81 9.83
C MET A 362 5.95 2.02 10.41
N PRO A 363 5.34 2.50 11.51
CA PRO A 363 4.04 2.02 11.99
C PRO A 363 2.93 2.08 10.93
N ARG A 364 1.83 1.34 11.12
CA ARG A 364 0.78 1.23 10.09
C ARG A 364 -0.07 2.48 9.90
N ASN A 365 -0.57 3.06 10.99
CA ASN A 365 -1.57 4.14 10.93
C ASN A 365 -0.94 5.51 11.14
N THR A 366 -1.55 6.55 10.57
CA THR A 366 -1.09 7.95 10.69
C THR A 366 -0.90 8.41 12.13
N SER A 367 -1.75 7.97 13.06
CA SER A 367 -1.58 8.23 14.49
C SER A 367 -0.31 7.56 15.02
N TRP A 368 -0.15 6.26 14.80
CA TRP A 368 0.98 5.46 15.29
C TRP A 368 2.33 5.90 14.69
N GLN A 369 2.36 6.35 13.44
CA GLN A 369 3.58 6.80 12.77
C GLN A 369 4.22 8.03 13.43
N LYS A 370 3.43 8.84 14.16
CA LYS A 370 3.92 9.98 14.92
C LYS A 370 4.48 9.62 16.29
N GLU A 371 4.21 8.40 16.77
CA GLU A 371 4.51 8.00 18.14
C GLU A 371 5.95 7.48 18.31
N VAL A 372 6.71 7.31 17.22
CA VAL A 372 8.13 6.93 17.34
C VAL A 372 8.86 8.05 18.10
N PRO A 373 9.42 7.78 19.30
CA PRO A 373 9.77 8.88 20.18
C PRO A 373 10.89 9.74 19.60
N GLY A 374 10.79 11.05 19.78
CA GLY A 374 11.80 12.01 19.34
C GLY A 374 11.87 12.23 17.83
N THR A 375 10.96 11.65 17.02
CA THR A 375 10.97 11.88 15.56
C THR A 375 9.84 12.79 15.10
N CYS A 376 8.77 12.95 15.87
CA CYS A 376 7.66 13.84 15.52
C CYS A 376 7.82 15.22 16.17
N PHE A 377 7.70 16.26 15.35
CA PHE A 377 7.61 17.66 15.77
C PHE A 377 6.16 18.11 15.64
N ASP A 378 5.54 18.45 16.78
CA ASP A 378 4.20 19.02 16.80
C ASP A 378 4.25 20.48 16.35
N VAL A 379 3.48 20.79 15.32
CA VAL A 379 3.35 22.13 14.77
C VAL A 379 1.90 22.63 14.79
N GLY A 380 0.98 21.92 15.44
CA GLY A 380 -0.46 22.20 15.41
C GLY A 380 -0.81 23.63 15.83
N GLU A 381 -0.14 24.14 16.86
CA GLU A 381 -0.37 25.47 17.45
C GLU A 381 0.37 26.62 16.74
N TYR A 382 1.18 26.33 15.71
CA TYR A 382 1.87 27.37 14.95
C TYR A 382 0.93 28.02 13.93
N ASP A 383 1.14 29.31 13.67
CA ASP A 383 0.46 30.00 12.57
C ASP A 383 0.95 29.50 11.19
N ASN A 384 0.19 29.83 10.14
CA ASN A 384 0.47 29.36 8.78
C ASN A 384 1.83 29.84 8.25
N ALA A 385 2.27 31.04 8.62
CA ALA A 385 3.56 31.59 8.19
C ALA A 385 4.73 30.81 8.82
N SER A 386 4.61 30.48 10.10
CA SER A 386 5.57 29.66 10.83
C SER A 386 5.57 28.23 10.33
N LYS A 387 4.40 27.61 10.14
CA LYS A 387 4.26 26.27 9.52
C LYS A 387 4.94 26.23 8.16
N THR A 388 4.68 27.22 7.30
CA THR A 388 5.31 27.31 5.97
C THR A 388 6.83 27.37 6.09
N SER A 389 7.36 28.20 6.98
CA SER A 389 8.81 28.36 7.18
C SER A 389 9.46 27.08 7.72
N ILE A 390 8.81 26.40 8.67
CA ILE A 390 9.29 25.13 9.24
C ILE A 390 9.29 24.02 8.17
N ILE A 391 8.20 23.90 7.41
CA ILE A 391 8.09 22.90 6.33
C ILE A 391 9.10 23.19 5.21
N ALA A 392 9.27 24.46 4.83
CA ALA A 392 10.24 24.85 3.80
C ALA A 392 11.70 24.53 4.21
N ALA A 393 12.00 24.50 5.51
CA ALA A 393 13.30 24.11 6.04
C ALA A 393 13.51 22.58 6.11
N CYS A 394 12.46 21.77 5.91
CA CYS A 394 12.56 20.33 5.89
C CYS A 394 13.23 19.83 4.61
N ILE A 395 13.80 18.63 4.67
CA ILE A 395 14.37 17.95 3.51
C ILE A 395 13.21 17.32 2.70
N PRO A 396 13.14 17.48 1.37
CA PRO A 396 12.19 16.73 0.55
C PRO A 396 12.27 15.22 0.84
N GLY A 397 11.11 14.57 0.94
CA GLY A 397 10.97 13.22 1.48
C GLY A 397 10.41 13.19 2.90
N THR A 398 10.52 14.26 3.69
CA THR A 398 9.95 14.34 5.05
C THR A 398 8.44 14.08 5.04
N ALA A 399 7.96 13.26 5.98
CA ALA A 399 6.54 12.96 6.13
C ALA A 399 5.84 14.06 6.95
N LEU A 400 4.73 14.58 6.41
CA LEU A 400 3.87 15.57 7.07
C LEU A 400 2.53 14.93 7.44
N TYR A 401 1.89 15.43 8.49
CA TYR A 401 0.67 14.86 9.05
C TYR A 401 -0.34 15.94 9.37
N LEU A 402 -1.60 15.63 9.06
CA LEU A 402 -2.79 16.32 9.55
C LEU A 402 -3.79 15.27 10.09
N PRO A 403 -4.83 15.65 10.84
CA PRO A 403 -5.77 14.69 11.40
C PRO A 403 -6.41 13.78 10.32
N GLY A 404 -6.02 12.50 10.34
CA GLY A 404 -6.51 11.46 9.43
C GLY A 404 -5.75 11.30 8.11
N HIS A 405 -4.65 12.04 7.87
CA HIS A 405 -3.93 11.98 6.60
C HIS A 405 -2.42 12.19 6.76
N THR A 406 -1.62 11.54 5.92
CA THR A 406 -0.16 11.74 5.83
C THR A 406 0.31 11.85 4.39
N MET A 407 1.43 12.51 4.18
CA MET A 407 1.95 12.91 2.87
C MET A 407 3.46 13.08 2.89
N ILE A 408 4.11 12.97 1.73
CA ILE A 408 5.54 13.18 1.57
C ILE A 408 5.77 14.58 1.00
N TYR A 409 6.56 15.40 1.70
CA TYR A 409 6.96 16.73 1.26
C TYR A 409 7.90 16.67 0.06
N LEU A 410 7.65 17.47 -0.98
CA LEU A 410 8.43 17.48 -2.21
C LEU A 410 9.36 18.68 -2.35
N GLY A 411 8.98 19.81 -1.76
CA GLY A 411 9.67 21.08 -1.92
C GLY A 411 8.72 22.26 -1.85
N THR A 412 9.29 23.46 -1.85
CA THR A 412 8.52 24.71 -1.82
C THR A 412 8.79 25.52 -3.08
N VAL A 413 7.73 25.90 -3.78
CA VAL A 413 7.79 26.70 -5.01
C VAL A 413 6.99 27.98 -4.79
N ASN A 414 7.61 29.13 -5.02
CA ASN A 414 7.00 30.46 -4.81
C ASN A 414 6.37 30.63 -3.41
N GLY A 415 7.03 30.08 -2.38
CA GLY A 415 6.54 30.13 -1.00
C GLY A 415 5.41 29.14 -0.66
N VAL A 416 5.01 28.28 -1.60
CA VAL A 416 3.98 27.26 -1.40
C VAL A 416 4.62 25.87 -1.27
N PRO A 417 4.44 25.16 -0.15
CA PRO A 417 4.90 23.77 -0.02
C PRO A 417 4.03 22.81 -0.83
N TYR A 418 4.67 21.85 -1.51
CA TYR A 418 4.01 20.78 -2.28
C TYR A 418 4.29 19.42 -1.68
N VAL A 419 3.34 18.51 -1.86
CA VAL A 419 3.35 17.16 -1.32
C VAL A 419 2.84 16.15 -2.34
N ILE A 420 3.20 14.88 -2.15
CA ILE A 420 2.56 13.74 -2.81
C ILE A 420 1.90 12.85 -1.75
N SER A 421 0.68 12.40 -2.01
CA SER A 421 -0.04 11.49 -1.12
C SER A 421 -1.15 10.73 -1.83
N ALA A 422 -1.45 9.53 -1.33
CA ALA A 422 -2.67 8.80 -1.67
C ALA A 422 -3.84 9.42 -0.92
N MET A 423 -4.79 10.07 -1.61
CA MET A 423 -5.88 10.81 -0.97
C MET A 423 -7.27 10.42 -1.48
N GLY A 424 -8.26 10.45 -0.59
CA GLY A 424 -9.65 10.19 -0.94
C GLY A 424 -10.36 11.39 -1.59
N SER A 425 -10.30 12.58 -0.99
CA SER A 425 -10.95 13.78 -1.54
C SER A 425 -10.25 15.07 -1.14
N ALA A 426 -10.36 16.09 -1.99
CA ALA A 426 -9.90 17.45 -1.73
C ALA A 426 -10.70 18.44 -2.59
N SER A 427 -10.73 19.69 -2.15
CA SER A 427 -11.07 20.81 -3.02
C SER A 427 -9.78 21.47 -3.50
N ASP A 428 -9.76 21.92 -4.75
CA ASP A 428 -8.62 22.60 -5.40
C ASP A 428 -8.14 23.79 -4.53
N SER A 429 -6.87 24.18 -4.66
CA SER A 429 -6.34 25.35 -3.91
C SER A 429 -6.90 26.68 -4.41
N THR A 430 -7.42 26.70 -5.64
CA THR A 430 -7.98 27.88 -6.29
C THR A 430 -9.44 27.68 -6.67
N GLY A 431 -10.09 28.74 -7.13
CA GLY A 431 -11.48 28.68 -7.59
C GLY A 431 -12.50 28.40 -6.48
N ALA A 432 -13.69 27.99 -6.91
CA ALA A 432 -14.82 27.72 -6.03
C ALA A 432 -14.48 26.59 -5.04
N PHE A 433 -15.00 26.69 -3.82
CA PHE A 433 -14.91 25.60 -2.86
C PHE A 433 -15.83 24.46 -3.31
N ASP A 434 -15.24 23.47 -3.96
CA ASP A 434 -15.91 22.27 -4.44
C ASP A 434 -15.05 21.04 -4.09
N VAL A 435 -15.58 20.16 -3.23
CA VAL A 435 -14.84 19.01 -2.72
C VAL A 435 -15.12 17.83 -3.64
N VAL A 436 -14.08 17.37 -4.32
CA VAL A 436 -14.18 16.29 -5.30
C VAL A 436 -13.46 15.06 -4.79
N SER A 437 -14.07 13.88 -5.01
CA SER A 437 -13.40 12.60 -4.80
C SER A 437 -12.23 12.47 -5.77
N GLN A 438 -11.06 12.25 -5.23
CA GLN A 438 -9.82 12.04 -5.97
C GLN A 438 -9.50 10.55 -6.07
N ASN A 439 -9.58 9.84 -4.95
CA ASN A 439 -9.25 8.42 -4.81
C ASN A 439 -7.99 8.01 -5.59
N SER A 440 -6.93 8.82 -5.47
CA SER A 440 -5.70 8.71 -6.26
C SER A 440 -4.49 9.20 -5.46
N VAL A 441 -3.31 8.75 -5.86
CA VAL A 441 -2.04 9.34 -5.49
C VAL A 441 -1.81 10.58 -6.34
N THR A 442 -1.68 11.73 -5.67
CA THR A 442 -1.72 13.03 -6.34
C THR A 442 -0.66 13.96 -5.76
N VAL A 443 -0.05 14.78 -6.62
CA VAL A 443 0.75 15.94 -6.22
C VAL A 443 -0.18 17.11 -5.96
N THR A 444 -0.07 17.76 -4.80
CA THR A 444 -0.87 18.94 -4.45
C THR A 444 -0.02 19.97 -3.70
N PRO A 445 -0.36 21.27 -3.79
CA PRO A 445 0.12 22.24 -2.81
C PRO A 445 -0.58 22.00 -1.46
N LEU A 446 0.01 22.44 -0.36
CA LEU A 446 -0.67 22.43 0.95
C LEU A 446 -1.83 23.45 1.05
N THR A 447 -2.06 24.26 0.02
CA THR A 447 -3.19 25.20 -0.06
C THR A 447 -4.50 24.55 -0.52
N VAL A 448 -4.50 23.28 -0.94
CA VAL A 448 -5.75 22.55 -1.20
C VAL A 448 -6.62 22.50 0.06
N ARG A 449 -7.94 22.46 -0.12
CA ARG A 449 -8.92 22.66 0.96
C ARG A 449 -9.60 21.34 1.33
N ARG A 450 -9.75 21.11 2.63
CA ARG A 450 -10.48 19.97 3.20
C ARG A 450 -11.98 20.21 3.12
N ARG A 451 -12.77 19.16 3.40
CA ARG A 451 -14.24 19.23 3.45
C ARG A 451 -14.78 20.29 4.43
N ASN A 452 -14.02 20.62 5.48
CA ASN A 452 -14.39 21.66 6.44
C ASN A 452 -13.98 23.08 6.02
N GLY A 453 -13.45 23.27 4.81
CA GLY A 453 -13.02 24.56 4.26
C GLY A 453 -11.59 24.97 4.62
N ALA A 454 -10.97 24.38 5.65
CA ALA A 454 -9.59 24.68 6.01
C ALA A 454 -8.62 24.12 4.96
N THR A 455 -7.55 24.86 4.68
CA THR A 455 -6.42 24.37 3.88
C THR A 455 -5.72 23.22 4.58
N TRP A 456 -5.00 22.42 3.80
CA TRP A 456 -4.16 21.36 4.36
C TRP A 456 -3.06 21.94 5.24
N LEU A 457 -2.44 23.05 4.84
CA LEU A 457 -1.44 23.79 5.62
C LEU A 457 -1.96 24.15 7.02
N GLU A 458 -3.16 24.72 7.11
CA GLU A 458 -3.79 25.05 8.39
C GLU A 458 -3.95 23.81 9.28
N SER A 459 -4.26 22.67 8.66
CA SER A 459 -4.50 21.41 9.35
C SER A 459 -3.24 20.61 9.71
N ILE A 460 -2.07 20.96 9.17
CA ILE A 460 -0.81 20.27 9.52
C ILE A 460 -0.57 20.41 11.01
N ASN A 461 -0.33 19.27 11.67
CA ASN A 461 -0.05 19.20 13.09
C ASN A 461 1.20 18.38 13.44
N GLY A 462 1.75 17.60 12.50
CA GLY A 462 2.93 16.79 12.75
C GLY A 462 3.90 16.78 11.59
N ILE A 463 5.19 16.80 11.91
CA ILE A 463 6.29 16.60 10.96
C ILE A 463 7.13 15.45 11.52
N VAL A 464 7.23 14.33 10.81
CA VAL A 464 8.03 13.18 11.26
C VAL A 464 9.34 13.15 10.49
N ILE A 465 10.44 13.28 11.23
CA ILE A 465 11.81 13.25 10.73
C ILE A 465 12.54 12.09 11.42
N PRO A 466 12.62 10.91 10.77
CA PRO A 466 13.38 9.77 11.29
C PRO A 466 14.88 10.05 11.42
N TRP A 467 15.41 10.90 10.53
CA TRP A 467 16.80 11.34 10.51
C TRP A 467 16.98 12.62 11.32
N ASN A 468 17.06 12.51 12.63
CA ASN A 468 17.49 13.67 13.43
C ASN A 468 19.02 13.84 13.35
N ARG A 469 19.41 15.12 13.26
CA ARG A 469 20.81 15.58 13.14
C ARG A 469 21.66 15.30 14.36
#